data_AF-A0A1J5J5N6-F1
#
_entry.id   AF-A0A1J5J5N6-F1
#
_cell.length_a   1.000
_cell.length_b   1.000
_cell.length_c   1.000
_cell.angle_alpha   90.00
_cell.angle_beta   90.00
_cell.angle_gamma   90.00
#
_symmetry.space_group_name_H-M   'P 1'
#
loop_
_entity.id
_entity.type
_entity.pdbx_description
1 polymer ?
#
loop_
_entity_poly.entity_id
_entity_poly.type
_entity_poly.pdbx_seq_one_letter_code
_entity_poly.pdbx_strand_id
1 'polypeptide(L)'
;MNKPIVTNFVLRPGVTNPSLWYPERPPKAQWDKIRKVVLERDNHTCISCGHRALKYMNVHHIEDSGENVPENLVTMCVACHAVLHIGRNLDLKVIEIWESPFSQVEIVQKTRTAVQQGLALADINKQFKLKKGPHAPDSLLYANELVHEIGQEPRAYLAEPLCAVFVNLNRWQIE
;
A
#
# COMPACT_ATOMS: atom_id res chain seq x y z
N MET A 1 26.93 3.21 -7.73
CA MET A 1 25.90 3.81 -6.86
C MET A 1 24.68 4.06 -7.74
N ASN A 2 23.73 3.13 -7.78
CA ASN A 2 22.56 3.26 -8.64
C ASN A 2 21.50 4.07 -7.89
N LYS A 3 21.18 5.26 -8.42
CA LYS A 3 20.07 6.08 -7.95
C LYS A 3 18.77 5.27 -8.00
N PRO A 4 17.83 5.46 -7.05
CA PRO A 4 16.49 4.92 -7.18
C PRO A 4 15.83 5.49 -8.44
N ILE A 5 15.25 4.62 -9.27
CA ILE A 5 14.65 4.95 -10.57
C ILE A 5 13.39 5.83 -10.41
N VAL A 6 12.78 5.84 -9.22
CA VAL A 6 11.65 6.70 -8.87
C VAL A 6 11.92 7.32 -7.50
N THR A 7 11.91 8.65 -7.39
CA THR A 7 12.18 9.34 -6.11
C THR A 7 10.92 9.70 -5.33
N ASN A 8 9.74 9.75 -5.95
CA ASN A 8 8.48 10.13 -5.31
C ASN A 8 7.32 9.21 -5.73
N PHE A 9 7.15 8.07 -5.07
CA PHE A 9 5.93 7.27 -5.20
C PHE A 9 4.86 7.84 -4.25
N VAL A 10 3.87 8.54 -4.81
CA VAL A 10 2.77 9.11 -4.03
C VAL A 10 1.82 7.99 -3.60
N LEU A 11 1.70 7.78 -2.30
CA LEU A 11 0.80 6.77 -1.75
C LEU A 11 -0.62 7.30 -1.71
N ARG A 12 -1.53 6.60 -2.40
CA ARG A 12 -2.96 6.87 -2.35
C ARG A 12 -3.74 5.57 -2.19
N PRO A 13 -4.81 5.54 -1.39
CA PRO A 13 -5.69 4.37 -1.34
C PRO A 13 -6.21 4.04 -2.73
N GLY A 14 -6.09 2.79 -3.16
CA GLY A 14 -6.47 2.43 -4.52
C GLY A 14 -6.76 0.95 -4.74
N VAL A 15 -7.06 0.66 -5.99
CA VAL A 15 -7.30 -0.68 -6.53
C VAL A 15 -6.47 -0.90 -7.78
N THR A 16 -6.19 -2.16 -8.08
CA THR A 16 -5.62 -2.61 -9.35
C THR A 16 -6.77 -3.10 -10.24
N ASN A 17 -6.65 -2.86 -11.55
CA ASN A 17 -7.63 -3.35 -12.53
C ASN A 17 -7.86 -4.87 -12.40
N PRO A 18 -9.11 -5.35 -12.44
CA PRO A 18 -9.41 -6.79 -12.36
C PRO A 18 -8.69 -7.64 -13.41
N SER A 19 -8.41 -7.10 -14.59
CA SER A 19 -7.65 -7.81 -15.65
C SER A 19 -6.22 -8.18 -15.22
N LEU A 20 -5.69 -7.53 -14.18
CA LEU A 20 -4.32 -7.68 -13.70
C LEU A 20 -4.22 -8.42 -12.35
N TRP A 21 -5.31 -8.94 -11.77
CA TRP A 21 -5.28 -9.61 -10.46
C TRP A 21 -4.55 -10.96 -10.47
N TYR A 22 -4.49 -11.60 -11.63
CA TYR A 22 -3.90 -12.92 -11.81
C TYR A 22 -2.83 -12.88 -12.91
N PRO A 23 -1.75 -12.09 -12.73
CA PRO A 23 -0.73 -11.97 -13.75
C PRO A 23 0.01 -13.30 -13.89
N GLU A 24 0.51 -13.59 -15.09
CA GLU A 24 1.45 -14.70 -15.28
C GLU A 24 2.69 -14.47 -14.41
N ARG A 25 3.03 -15.47 -13.61
CA ARG A 25 4.15 -15.38 -12.66
C ARG A 25 5.33 -16.19 -13.19
N PRO A 26 6.55 -15.64 -13.15
CA PRO A 26 7.74 -16.43 -13.44
C PRO A 26 7.87 -17.58 -12.43
N PRO A 27 8.58 -18.67 -12.77
CA PRO A 27 8.90 -19.74 -11.84
C PRO A 27 9.46 -19.20 -10.52
N LYS A 28 9.09 -19.81 -9.39
CA LYS A 28 9.43 -19.30 -8.04
C LYS A 28 10.93 -18.97 -7.89
N ALA A 29 11.81 -19.83 -8.37
CA ALA A 29 13.26 -19.61 -8.28
C ALA A 29 13.73 -18.38 -9.08
N GLN A 30 13.09 -18.09 -10.22
CA GLN A 30 13.35 -16.87 -11.00
C GLN A 30 12.81 -15.64 -10.26
N TRP A 31 11.59 -15.73 -9.74
CA TRP A 31 11.00 -14.64 -8.94
C TRP A 31 11.85 -14.30 -7.71
N ASP A 32 12.32 -15.29 -6.96
CA ASP A 32 13.15 -15.10 -5.77
C ASP A 32 14.44 -14.33 -6.11
N LYS A 33 15.04 -14.60 -7.28
CA LYS A 33 16.23 -13.87 -7.77
C LYS A 33 15.91 -12.42 -8.10
N ILE A 34 14.85 -12.16 -8.88
CA ILE A 34 14.40 -10.81 -9.23
C ILE A 34 14.11 -10.01 -7.96
N ARG A 35 13.35 -10.62 -7.05
CA ARG A 35 12.98 -10.04 -5.76
C ARG A 35 14.21 -9.68 -4.92
N LYS A 36 15.21 -10.57 -4.84
CA LYS A 36 16.46 -10.29 -4.12
C LYS A 36 17.18 -9.08 -4.69
N VAL A 37 17.33 -8.99 -6.02
CA VAL A 37 17.98 -7.86 -6.70
C VAL A 37 17.28 -6.54 -6.36
N VAL A 38 15.95 -6.50 -6.42
CA VAL A 38 15.18 -5.28 -6.14
C VAL A 38 15.31 -4.85 -4.68
N LEU A 39 15.17 -5.80 -3.74
CA LEU A 39 15.29 -5.51 -2.30
C LEU A 39 16.70 -5.02 -1.93
N GLU A 40 17.75 -5.63 -2.50
CA GLU A 40 19.13 -5.20 -2.27
C GLU A 40 19.41 -3.82 -2.89
N ARG A 41 18.94 -3.57 -4.12
CA ARG A 41 19.06 -2.27 -4.80
C ARG A 41 18.44 -1.15 -3.98
N ASP A 42 17.27 -1.38 -3.41
CA ASP A 42 16.52 -0.36 -2.65
C ASP A 42 16.93 -0.31 -1.16
N ASN A 43 18.01 -1.02 -0.78
CA ASN A 43 18.43 -1.18 0.62
C ASN A 43 17.25 -1.54 1.54
N HIS A 44 16.37 -2.43 1.07
CA HIS A 44 15.18 -2.87 1.78
C HIS A 44 14.27 -1.73 2.27
N THR A 45 14.24 -0.60 1.56
CA THR A 45 13.53 0.61 1.99
C THR A 45 12.26 0.81 1.15
N CYS A 46 11.13 1.01 1.82
CA CYS A 46 9.85 1.28 1.19
C CYS A 46 9.91 2.60 0.41
N ILE A 47 9.63 2.55 -0.89
CA ILE A 47 9.65 3.70 -1.80
C ILE A 47 8.68 4.82 -1.40
N SER A 48 7.60 4.47 -0.69
CA SER A 48 6.54 5.40 -0.32
C SER A 48 6.80 6.06 1.04
N CYS A 49 6.90 5.28 2.12
CA CYS A 49 6.98 5.84 3.48
C CYS A 49 8.40 5.88 4.07
N GLY A 50 9.40 5.35 3.36
CA GLY A 50 10.79 5.30 3.82
C GLY A 50 11.08 4.24 4.88
N HIS A 51 10.11 3.38 5.24
CA HIS A 51 10.36 2.32 6.21
C HIS A 51 11.30 1.24 5.67
N ARG A 52 12.31 0.89 6.45
CA ARG A 52 13.29 -0.14 6.12
C ARG A 52 13.16 -1.33 7.07
N ALA A 53 13.09 -2.53 6.50
CA ALA A 53 13.11 -3.79 7.25
C ALA A 53 13.75 -4.91 6.42
N LEU A 54 14.54 -5.80 7.04
CA LEU A 54 15.19 -6.89 6.31
C LEU A 54 14.23 -8.03 5.94
N LYS A 55 13.10 -8.14 6.65
CA LYS A 55 12.11 -9.19 6.46
C LYS A 55 10.79 -8.61 5.98
N TYR A 56 9.99 -9.48 5.35
CA TYR A 56 8.60 -9.23 4.96
C TYR A 56 8.34 -8.10 3.94
N MET A 57 9.35 -7.34 3.51
CA MET A 57 9.21 -6.30 2.47
C MET A 57 8.66 -6.87 1.17
N ASN A 58 7.74 -6.18 0.52
CA ASN A 58 7.19 -6.58 -0.77
C ASN A 58 7.98 -5.96 -1.93
N VAL A 59 7.80 -6.53 -3.10
CA VAL A 59 8.21 -5.92 -4.36
C VAL A 59 6.93 -5.61 -5.13
N HIS A 60 6.79 -4.38 -5.60
CA HIS A 60 5.61 -3.82 -6.23
C HIS A 60 5.97 -3.30 -7.62
N HIS A 61 5.12 -3.54 -8.61
CA HIS A 61 5.30 -3.01 -9.96
C HIS A 61 5.06 -1.50 -9.98
N ILE A 62 5.91 -0.72 -10.67
CA ILE A 62 5.66 0.71 -10.87
C ILE A 62 4.52 0.88 -11.87
N GLU A 63 4.64 0.22 -13.01
CA GLU A 63 3.64 0.11 -14.05
C GLU A 63 3.11 -1.33 -14.08
N ASP A 64 1.79 -1.49 -14.14
CA ASP A 64 1.17 -2.83 -14.24
C ASP A 64 1.23 -3.36 -15.68
N SER A 65 2.43 -3.35 -16.30
CA SER A 65 2.70 -3.87 -17.65
C SER A 65 2.86 -5.40 -17.69
N GLY A 66 2.87 -6.06 -16.53
CA GLY A 66 3.16 -7.50 -16.41
C GLY A 66 4.66 -7.84 -16.51
N GLU A 67 5.51 -6.86 -16.84
CA GLU A 67 6.95 -7.07 -16.95
C GLU A 67 7.61 -7.17 -15.57
N ASN A 68 8.24 -8.31 -15.30
CA ASN A 68 8.94 -8.60 -14.05
C ASN A 68 10.43 -8.21 -14.12
N VAL A 69 10.71 -7.04 -14.70
CA VAL A 69 12.07 -6.49 -14.80
C VAL A 69 12.39 -5.62 -13.58
N PRO A 70 13.60 -5.68 -12.99
CA PRO A 70 13.95 -4.91 -11.80
C PRO A 70 13.64 -3.41 -11.94
N GLU A 71 13.77 -2.84 -13.13
CA GLU A 71 13.52 -1.43 -13.44
C GLU A 71 12.05 -1.03 -13.23
N ASN A 72 11.12 -1.97 -13.43
CA ASN A 72 9.69 -1.78 -13.21
C ASN A 72 9.24 -2.21 -11.80
N LEU A 73 10.18 -2.55 -10.91
CA LEU A 73 9.86 -3.08 -9.58
C LEU A 73 10.46 -2.19 -8.51
N VAL A 74 9.72 -1.97 -7.42
CA VAL A 74 10.14 -1.17 -6.26
C VAL A 74 9.86 -1.90 -4.95
N THR A 75 10.69 -1.64 -3.96
CA THR A 75 10.49 -2.15 -2.60
C THR A 75 9.38 -1.41 -1.89
N MET A 76 8.46 -2.14 -1.25
CA MET A 76 7.31 -1.58 -0.54
C MET A 76 7.00 -2.33 0.75
N CYS A 77 6.73 -1.62 1.84
CA CYS A 77 6.34 -2.26 3.10
C CYS A 77 4.88 -2.75 3.05
N VAL A 78 4.51 -3.68 3.94
CA VAL A 78 3.16 -4.26 3.94
C VAL A 78 2.07 -3.21 4.19
N ALA A 79 2.33 -2.20 5.03
CA ALA A 79 1.37 -1.13 5.31
C ALA A 79 1.04 -0.30 4.05
N CYS A 80 2.06 0.17 3.32
CA CYS A 80 1.84 0.90 2.07
C CYS A 80 1.19 0.00 1.00
N HIS A 81 1.59 -1.27 0.93
CA HIS A 81 0.98 -2.23 0.01
C HIS A 81 -0.50 -2.49 0.33
N ALA A 82 -0.89 -2.49 1.60
CA ALA A 82 -2.28 -2.63 2.01
C ALA A 82 -3.14 -1.46 1.52
N VAL A 83 -2.59 -0.25 1.58
CA VAL A 83 -3.24 0.98 1.07
C VAL A 83 -3.46 0.91 -0.44
N LEU A 84 -2.52 0.37 -1.22
CA LEU A 84 -2.68 0.25 -2.68
C LEU A 84 -3.70 -0.82 -3.12
N HIS A 85 -4.16 -1.66 -2.19
CA HIS A 85 -5.11 -2.74 -2.48
C HIS A 85 -6.27 -2.72 -1.49
N ILE A 86 -7.05 -1.62 -1.50
CA ILE A 86 -8.05 -1.38 -0.45
C ILE A 86 -9.14 -2.43 -0.40
N GLY A 87 -9.60 -2.97 -1.54
CA GLY A 87 -10.68 -3.97 -1.57
C GLY A 87 -10.35 -5.20 -0.72
N ARG A 88 -9.16 -5.77 -0.90
CA ARG A 88 -8.70 -6.91 -0.10
C ARG A 88 -8.53 -6.56 1.38
N ASN A 89 -8.05 -5.36 1.68
CA ASN A 89 -7.73 -4.97 3.05
C ASN A 89 -8.96 -4.50 3.84
N LEU A 90 -10.01 -4.04 3.15
CA LEU A 90 -11.35 -3.82 3.71
C LEU A 90 -12.01 -5.16 4.04
N ASP A 91 -11.99 -6.12 3.11
CA ASP A 91 -12.55 -7.47 3.33
C ASP A 91 -11.89 -8.19 4.52
N LEU A 92 -10.57 -8.05 4.64
CA LEU A 92 -9.80 -8.59 5.76
C LEU A 92 -9.89 -7.78 7.06
N LYS A 93 -10.65 -6.68 7.08
CA LYS A 93 -10.79 -5.76 8.23
C LYS A 93 -9.43 -5.26 8.75
N VAL A 94 -8.50 -5.00 7.84
CA VAL A 94 -7.18 -4.42 8.13
C VAL A 94 -7.26 -2.91 8.14
N ILE A 95 -8.04 -2.33 7.22
CA ILE A 95 -8.21 -0.90 7.07
C ILE A 95 -9.67 -0.49 7.11
N GLU A 96 -9.88 0.78 7.38
CA GLU A 96 -11.13 1.51 7.13
C GLU A 96 -10.82 2.75 6.29
N ILE A 97 -11.82 3.24 5.56
CA ILE A 97 -11.72 4.47 4.76
C ILE A 97 -12.43 5.63 5.45
N TRP A 98 -11.73 6.76 5.53
CA TRP A 98 -12.18 7.98 6.17
C TRP A 98 -11.70 9.21 5.39
N GLU A 99 -12.27 10.37 5.65
CA GLU A 99 -11.66 11.63 5.25
C GLU A 99 -10.70 12.13 6.33
N SER A 100 -9.54 12.68 5.93
CA SER A 100 -8.55 13.25 6.84
C SER A 100 -7.77 14.40 6.18
N PRO A 101 -7.37 15.44 6.94
CA PRO A 101 -6.43 16.43 6.43
C PRO A 101 -4.97 15.92 6.34
N PHE A 102 -4.68 14.74 6.89
CA PHE A 102 -3.35 14.15 6.80
C PHE A 102 -3.20 13.40 5.49
N SER A 103 -2.02 13.51 4.87
CA SER A 103 -1.70 12.69 3.71
C SER A 103 -1.62 11.21 4.10
N GLN A 104 -1.85 10.34 3.12
CA GLN A 104 -1.84 8.90 3.34
C GLN A 104 -0.48 8.39 3.86
N VAL A 105 0.63 9.01 3.41
CA VAL A 105 1.98 8.65 3.88
C VAL A 105 2.19 9.08 5.33
N GLU A 106 1.68 10.25 5.73
CA GLU A 106 1.73 10.69 7.13
C GLU A 106 0.95 9.76 8.05
N ILE A 107 -0.23 9.29 7.63
CA ILE A 107 -1.02 8.32 8.40
C ILE A 107 -0.21 7.04 8.62
N VAL A 108 0.42 6.49 7.57
CA VAL A 108 1.25 5.28 7.69
C VAL A 108 2.44 5.51 8.63
N GLN A 109 3.16 6.62 8.47
CA GLN A 109 4.34 6.93 9.28
C GLN A 109 3.98 7.14 10.75
N LYS A 110 2.96 7.97 11.04
CA LYS A 110 2.50 8.24 12.40
C LYS A 110 1.94 6.99 13.07
N THR A 111 1.17 6.18 12.33
CA THR A 111 0.68 4.90 12.85
C THR A 111 1.83 3.99 13.25
N ARG A 112 2.85 3.84 12.38
CA ARG A 112 4.03 3.02 12.71
C ARG A 112 4.74 3.50 13.96
N THR A 113 5.04 4.80 14.04
CA THR A 113 5.74 5.38 15.20
C THR A 113 4.95 5.16 16.48
N ALA A 114 3.64 5.40 16.46
CA ALA A 114 2.80 5.24 17.64
C ALA A 114 2.63 3.77 18.07
N VAL A 115 2.52 2.84 17.11
CA VAL A 115 2.51 1.39 17.40
C VAL A 115 3.82 0.95 18.05
N GLN A 116 4.98 1.43 17.57
CA GLN A 116 6.28 1.15 18.19
C GLN A 116 6.40 1.72 19.61
N GLN A 117 5.63 2.76 19.92
CA GLN A 117 5.51 3.34 21.26
C GLN A 117 4.47 2.60 22.13
N GLY A 118 3.84 1.54 21.63
CA GLY A 118 2.87 0.73 22.36
C GLY A 118 1.44 1.28 22.36
N LEU A 119 1.12 2.26 21.52
CA LEU A 119 -0.24 2.80 21.45
C LEU A 119 -1.16 1.84 20.68
N ALA A 120 -2.41 1.74 21.14
CA ALA A 120 -3.45 0.99 20.45
C ALA A 120 -3.95 1.75 19.22
N LEU A 121 -4.30 1.03 18.14
CA LEU A 121 -4.81 1.63 16.89
C LEU A 121 -6.02 2.54 17.12
N ALA A 122 -6.91 2.19 18.05
CA ALA A 122 -8.07 3.02 18.38
C ALA A 122 -7.68 4.42 18.91
N ASP A 123 -6.58 4.53 19.66
CA ASP A 123 -6.09 5.81 20.17
C ASP A 123 -5.25 6.57 19.14
N ILE A 124 -4.55 5.84 18.27
CA ILE A 124 -3.84 6.41 17.13
C ILE A 124 -4.84 7.07 16.16
N ASN A 125 -5.92 6.37 15.81
CA ASN A 125 -6.89 6.84 14.82
C ASN A 125 -7.60 8.13 15.25
N LYS A 126 -7.77 8.37 16.57
CA LYS A 126 -8.31 9.64 17.10
C LYS A 126 -7.45 10.86 16.74
N GLN A 127 -6.16 10.67 16.44
CA GLN A 127 -5.23 11.76 16.11
C GLN A 127 -5.40 12.28 14.68
N PHE A 128 -6.03 11.50 13.80
CA PHE A 128 -6.11 11.81 12.36
C PHE A 128 -7.30 12.69 11.95
N LYS A 129 -8.06 13.26 12.90
CA LYS A 129 -9.19 14.18 12.63
C LYS A 129 -10.20 13.58 11.60
N LEU A 130 -10.54 12.32 11.81
CA LEU A 130 -11.32 11.53 10.85
C LEU A 130 -12.75 12.05 10.71
N LYS A 131 -13.25 12.12 9.46
CA LYS A 131 -14.65 12.38 9.12
C LYS A 131 -15.19 11.27 8.24
N LYS A 132 -16.50 11.04 8.30
CA LYS A 132 -17.17 10.05 7.45
C LYS A 132 -17.08 10.48 5.99
N GLY A 133 -16.68 9.56 5.12
CA GLY A 133 -16.81 9.72 3.67
C GLY A 133 -18.21 9.34 3.16
N PRO A 134 -18.37 9.13 1.85
CA PRO A 134 -19.65 8.80 1.23
C PRO A 134 -20.25 7.45 1.67
N HIS A 135 -19.40 6.50 2.08
CA HIS A 135 -19.82 5.18 2.54
C HIS A 135 -19.40 4.91 3.99
N ALA A 136 -20.00 3.88 4.61
CA ALA A 136 -19.54 3.38 5.90
C ALA A 136 -18.02 3.04 5.84
N PRO A 137 -17.24 3.33 6.89
CA PRO A 137 -15.77 3.22 6.82
C PRO A 137 -15.22 1.83 6.46
N ASP A 138 -15.94 0.78 6.80
CA ASP A 138 -15.61 -0.62 6.53
C ASP A 138 -16.21 -1.15 5.21
N SER A 139 -16.87 -0.29 4.43
CA SER A 139 -17.61 -0.70 3.24
C SER A 139 -16.70 -1.02 2.06
N LEU A 140 -16.95 -2.18 1.43
CA LEU A 140 -16.34 -2.55 0.15
C LEU A 140 -16.79 -1.67 -1.03
N LEU A 141 -17.83 -0.83 -0.86
CA LEU A 141 -18.30 0.08 -1.90
C LEU A 141 -17.19 1.02 -2.40
N TYR A 142 -16.31 1.49 -1.50
CA TYR A 142 -15.14 2.30 -1.89
C TYR A 142 -14.26 1.61 -2.94
N ALA A 143 -14.05 0.30 -2.82
CA ALA A 143 -13.24 -0.46 -3.77
C ALA A 143 -14.04 -0.80 -5.04
N ASN A 144 -15.30 -1.19 -4.88
CA ASN A 144 -16.15 -1.63 -5.98
C ASN A 144 -16.44 -0.50 -6.97
N GLU A 145 -16.67 0.72 -6.49
CA GLU A 145 -16.88 1.89 -7.34
C GLU A 145 -15.63 2.19 -8.17
N LEU A 146 -14.45 2.20 -7.54
CA LEU A 146 -13.18 2.36 -8.28
C LEU A 146 -13.01 1.27 -9.34
N VAL A 147 -13.30 0.00 -9.00
CA VAL A 147 -13.21 -1.12 -9.95
C VAL A 147 -14.19 -0.97 -11.12
N HIS A 148 -15.38 -0.43 -10.88
CA HIS A 148 -16.37 -0.19 -11.92
C HIS A 148 -15.96 0.98 -12.84
N GLU A 149 -15.34 2.02 -12.28
CA GLU A 149 -14.99 3.25 -12.99
C GLU A 149 -13.62 3.22 -13.70
N ILE A 150 -12.71 2.34 -13.27
CA ILE A 150 -11.31 2.29 -13.74
C ILE A 150 -11.14 2.08 -15.26
N GLY A 151 -12.13 1.50 -15.93
CA GLY A 151 -12.06 1.23 -17.37
C GLY A 151 -10.84 0.38 -17.76
N GLN A 152 -9.99 0.91 -18.64
CA GLN A 152 -8.76 0.25 -19.10
C GLN A 152 -7.50 0.70 -18.34
N GLU A 153 -7.65 1.61 -17.37
CA GLU A 153 -6.50 2.07 -16.59
C GLU A 153 -5.98 0.94 -15.70
N PRO A 154 -4.66 0.84 -15.47
CA PRO A 154 -4.11 -0.21 -14.62
C PRO A 154 -4.49 -0.03 -13.14
N ARG A 155 -4.69 1.22 -12.70
CA ARG A 155 -4.99 1.58 -11.31
C ARG A 155 -6.00 2.71 -11.23
N ALA A 156 -6.78 2.67 -10.16
CA ALA A 156 -7.64 3.78 -9.74
C ALA A 156 -7.41 4.06 -8.25
N TYR A 157 -7.58 5.32 -7.86
CA TYR A 157 -7.31 5.78 -6.51
C TYR A 157 -8.53 6.53 -5.97
N LEU A 158 -8.75 6.44 -4.66
CA LEU A 158 -9.74 7.30 -4.00
C LEU A 158 -9.37 8.78 -4.19
N ALA A 159 -10.41 9.61 -4.34
CA ALA A 159 -10.27 11.05 -4.38
C ALA A 159 -9.81 11.59 -3.02
N GLU A 160 -8.97 12.61 -3.01
CA GLU A 160 -8.69 13.35 -1.77
C GLU A 160 -9.97 14.06 -1.29
N PRO A 161 -10.24 14.11 0.03
CA PRO A 161 -9.35 13.77 1.15
C PRO A 161 -9.54 12.36 1.71
N LEU A 162 -10.08 11.41 0.93
CA LEU A 162 -10.24 10.03 1.41
C LEU A 162 -8.89 9.36 1.63
N CYS A 163 -8.79 8.68 2.76
CA CYS A 163 -7.60 8.01 3.26
C CYS A 163 -7.96 6.67 3.89
N ALA A 164 -6.99 5.76 3.94
CA ALA A 164 -7.07 4.51 4.67
C ALA A 164 -6.37 4.66 6.03
N VAL A 165 -7.07 4.31 7.10
CA VAL A 165 -6.49 4.12 8.44
C VAL A 165 -6.48 2.64 8.79
N PHE A 166 -5.61 2.26 9.72
CA PHE A 166 -5.45 0.87 10.12
C PHE A 166 -6.28 0.59 11.36
N VAL A 167 -7.03 -0.51 11.32
CA VAL A 167 -7.87 -0.98 12.44
C VAL A 167 -7.45 -2.36 12.92
N ASN A 168 -6.59 -3.03 12.16
CA ASN A 168 -5.97 -4.27 12.57
C ASN A 168 -4.52 -4.33 12.05
N LEU A 169 -3.61 -4.77 12.90
CA LEU A 169 -2.19 -4.96 12.58
C LEU A 169 -1.89 -6.33 11.97
N ASN A 170 -2.92 -7.12 11.65
CA ASN A 170 -2.76 -8.35 10.90
C ASN A 170 -2.00 -8.05 9.60
N ARG A 171 -0.82 -8.67 9.47
CA ARG A 171 0.17 -8.50 8.38
C ARG A 171 1.06 -7.26 8.46
N TRP A 172 0.94 -6.42 9.48
CA TRP A 172 1.92 -5.36 9.68
C TRP A 172 3.30 -5.90 10.04
N GLN A 173 4.33 -5.22 9.52
CA GLN A 173 5.70 -5.39 9.97
C GLN A 173 5.94 -4.39 11.09
N ILE A 174 5.98 -4.87 12.33
CA ILE A 174 6.29 -4.04 13.50
C ILE A 174 7.71 -4.32 14.00
N GLU A 175 8.33 -5.41 13.52
CA GLU A 175 9.68 -5.88 13.83
C GLU A 175 10.62 -5.82 12.62
#